data_AF-A0A526YCJ5-F1
#
_entry.id   AF-A0A526YCJ5-F1
#
_cell.length_a   1.000
_cell.length_b   1.000
_cell.length_c   1.000
_cell.angle_alpha   90.00
_cell.angle_beta   90.00
_cell.angle_gamma   90.00
#
_symmetry.space_group_name_H-M   'P 1'
#
loop_
_entity.id
_entity.type
_entity.pdbx_description
1 polymer ?
#
loop_
_entity_poly.entity_id
_entity_poly.type
_entity_poly.pdbx_seq_one_letter_code
_entity_poly.pdbx_strand_id
1 'polypeptide(L)'
;ASTIPGKMHACGHDGHTAMLLGAAKYLAETRNFVGSVAVIFQPAEEGGGGGNEMVKDGMMERFGISKVFGMHNMPGLPVGQFAIKPGPIMAATAEFTITVKGKGGHAAMPHGTIDPIVITSQLVGALQTIAS
;
A
#
# COMPACT_ATOMS: atom_id res chain seq x y z
N ALA A 1 5.79 -1.74 -19.82
CA ALA A 1 6.79 -1.89 -18.74
C ALA A 1 7.44 -0.54 -18.47
N SER A 2 7.90 -0.29 -17.23
CA SER A 2 8.58 0.96 -16.86
C SER A 2 9.82 1.18 -17.72
N THR A 3 10.10 2.44 -18.06
CA THR A 3 11.37 2.85 -18.71
C THR A 3 12.49 3.09 -17.70
N ILE A 4 12.19 3.10 -16.40
CA ILE A 4 13.14 3.27 -15.30
C ILE A 4 13.54 1.87 -14.78
N PRO A 5 14.83 1.49 -14.86
CA PRO A 5 15.31 0.21 -14.34
C PRO A 5 14.98 0.00 -12.86
N GLY A 6 14.55 -1.21 -12.50
CA GLY A 6 14.24 -1.59 -11.11
C GLY A 6 12.95 -0.99 -10.56
N LYS A 7 12.12 -0.33 -11.38
CA LYS A 7 10.82 0.22 -10.97
C LYS A 7 9.69 -0.39 -11.80
N MET A 8 8.55 -0.64 -11.16
CA MET A 8 7.35 -1.18 -11.79
C MET A 8 6.11 -0.72 -11.03
N HIS A 9 5.04 -0.36 -11.75
CA HIS A 9 3.71 -0.25 -11.18
C HIS A 9 3.11 -1.64 -10.97
N ALA A 10 3.62 -2.37 -9.96
CA ALA A 10 3.24 -3.76 -9.71
C ALA A 10 1.84 -3.91 -9.09
N CYS A 11 1.30 -2.83 -8.53
CA CYS A 11 -0.05 -2.79 -7.94
C CYS A 11 -1.08 -2.11 -8.87
N GLY A 12 -0.69 -1.71 -10.09
CA GLY A 12 -1.61 -1.12 -11.08
C GLY A 12 -2.03 0.33 -10.85
N HIS A 13 -1.29 1.08 -10.01
CA HIS A 13 -1.56 2.49 -9.72
C HIS A 13 -1.47 3.41 -10.95
N ASP A 14 -0.73 3.00 -11.98
CA ASP A 14 -0.75 3.62 -13.31
C ASP A 14 -2.12 3.51 -13.97
N GLY A 15 -2.71 2.31 -13.94
CA GLY A 15 -4.08 2.07 -14.41
C GLY A 15 -5.11 2.88 -13.62
N HIS A 16 -5.00 2.94 -12.30
CA HIS A 16 -5.90 3.74 -11.47
C HIS A 16 -5.82 5.24 -11.82
N THR A 17 -4.60 5.76 -11.98
CA THR A 17 -4.36 7.14 -12.40
C THR A 17 -4.95 7.43 -13.77
N ALA A 18 -4.74 6.54 -14.75
CA ALA A 18 -5.29 6.68 -16.09
C ALA A 18 -6.83 6.64 -16.11
N MET A 19 -7.44 5.72 -15.36
CA MET A 19 -8.90 5.63 -15.22
C MET A 19 -9.48 6.90 -14.59
N LEU A 20 -8.85 7.42 -13.53
CA LEU A 20 -9.31 8.62 -12.84
C LEU A 20 -9.17 9.88 -13.71
N LEU A 21 -8.08 10.01 -14.48
CA LEU A 21 -7.93 11.07 -15.48
C LEU A 21 -9.01 11.01 -16.56
N GLY A 22 -9.36 9.82 -17.04
CA GLY A 22 -10.45 9.61 -17.99
C GLY A 22 -11.81 10.05 -17.43
N ALA A 23 -12.10 9.67 -16.19
CA ALA A 23 -13.31 10.12 -15.48
C ALA A 23 -13.32 11.64 -15.28
N ALA A 24 -12.19 12.23 -14.88
CA ALA A 24 -12.06 13.67 -14.69
C ALA A 24 -12.32 14.44 -15.99
N LYS A 25 -11.77 13.97 -17.11
CA LYS A 25 -12.02 14.53 -18.44
C LYS A 25 -13.51 14.50 -18.78
N TYR A 26 -14.15 13.34 -18.66
CA TYR A 26 -15.59 13.19 -18.95
C TYR A 26 -16.47 14.10 -18.07
N LEU A 27 -16.19 14.14 -16.76
CA LEU A 27 -16.93 14.98 -15.81
C LEU A 27 -16.75 16.48 -16.06
N ALA A 28 -15.57 16.89 -16.51
CA ALA A 28 -15.28 18.28 -16.88
C ALA A 28 -15.96 18.67 -18.20
N GLU A 29 -15.95 17.80 -19.20
CA GLU A 29 -16.54 18.04 -20.52
C GLU A 29 -18.07 18.09 -20.47
N THR A 30 -18.69 17.18 -19.71
CA THR A 30 -20.16 17.04 -19.71
C THR A 30 -20.83 17.89 -18.64
N ARG A 31 -20.18 18.08 -17.49
CA ARG A 31 -20.77 18.72 -16.29
C ARG A 31 -22.15 18.17 -15.92
N ASN A 32 -22.47 16.92 -16.30
CA ASN A 32 -23.82 16.35 -16.17
C ASN A 32 -24.07 15.80 -14.76
N PHE A 33 -23.95 16.66 -13.75
CA PHE A 33 -24.24 16.34 -12.35
C PHE A 33 -24.46 17.59 -11.52
N VAL A 34 -25.13 17.43 -10.38
CA VAL A 34 -25.34 18.50 -9.40
C VAL A 34 -24.21 18.48 -8.37
N GLY A 35 -23.66 19.66 -8.08
CA GLY A 35 -22.62 19.83 -7.07
C GLY A 35 -21.19 19.74 -7.62
N SER A 36 -20.27 19.30 -6.76
CA SER A 36 -18.83 19.31 -6.99
C SER A 36 -18.22 17.93 -6.80
N VAL A 37 -17.18 17.65 -7.58
CA VAL A 37 -16.38 16.42 -7.47
C VAL A 37 -14.94 16.83 -7.30
N ALA A 38 -14.28 16.33 -6.25
CA ALA A 38 -12.84 16.41 -6.08
C ALA A 38 -12.20 15.16 -6.67
N VAL A 39 -11.17 15.33 -7.50
CA VAL A 39 -10.40 14.24 -8.10
C VAL A 39 -9.09 14.11 -7.32
N ILE A 40 -8.94 13.01 -6.57
CA ILE A 40 -7.86 12.84 -5.59
C ILE A 40 -6.77 11.93 -6.17
N PHE A 41 -5.62 12.51 -6.52
CA PHE A 41 -4.43 11.77 -6.92
C PHE A 41 -3.51 11.58 -5.71
N GLN A 42 -3.78 10.53 -4.93
CA GLN A 42 -3.05 10.24 -3.70
C GLN A 42 -1.64 9.71 -3.99
N PRO A 43 -0.58 10.28 -3.39
CA PRO A 43 0.77 9.72 -3.47
C PRO A 43 1.00 8.61 -2.43
N ALA A 44 2.14 7.92 -2.55
CA ALA A 44 2.77 7.16 -1.46
C ALA A 44 1.85 6.16 -0.72
N GLU A 45 1.02 5.42 -1.45
CA GLU A 45 0.09 4.44 -0.87
C GLU A 45 0.81 3.20 -0.31
N GLU A 46 1.88 2.75 -0.98
CA GLU A 46 2.68 1.54 -0.70
C GLU A 46 3.53 1.67 0.60
N GLY A 47 2.88 1.93 1.73
CA GLY A 47 3.50 2.10 3.06
C GLY A 47 3.91 3.53 3.41
N GLY A 48 3.82 4.48 2.47
CA GLY A 48 4.22 5.88 2.71
C GLY A 48 3.16 6.76 3.38
N GLY A 49 1.92 6.27 3.53
CA GLY A 49 0.87 6.95 4.28
C GLY A 49 0.29 8.21 3.61
N GLY A 50 0.43 8.37 2.30
CA GLY A 50 0.06 9.63 1.62
C GLY A 50 -1.39 10.08 1.81
N GLY A 51 -2.34 9.16 1.93
CA GLY A 51 -3.75 9.51 2.23
C GLY A 51 -3.92 10.21 3.58
N ASN A 52 -3.21 9.75 4.61
CA ASN A 52 -3.24 10.36 5.93
C ASN A 52 -2.65 11.77 5.93
N GLU A 53 -1.55 11.98 5.20
CA GLU A 53 -0.93 13.30 5.09
C GLU A 53 -1.81 14.28 4.30
N MET A 54 -2.47 13.83 3.22
CA MET A 54 -3.44 14.68 2.51
C MET A 54 -4.62 15.11 3.40
N VAL A 55 -5.10 14.22 4.28
CA VAL A 55 -6.16 14.56 5.24
C VAL A 55 -5.65 15.58 6.25
N LYS A 56 -4.45 15.38 6.82
CA LYS A 56 -3.84 16.34 7.76
C LYS A 56 -3.59 17.71 7.12
N ASP A 57 -3.28 17.75 5.83
CA ASP A 57 -3.14 18.98 5.03
C ASP A 57 -4.50 19.68 4.76
N GLY A 58 -5.60 19.16 5.31
CA GLY A 58 -6.93 19.77 5.26
C GLY A 58 -7.67 19.55 3.95
N MET A 59 -7.31 18.53 3.16
CA MET A 59 -7.95 18.23 1.88
C MET A 59 -9.48 18.10 2.02
N MET A 60 -9.94 17.42 3.07
CA MET A 60 -11.36 17.11 3.25
C MET A 60 -12.19 18.39 3.45
N GLU A 61 -11.74 19.26 4.36
CA GLU A 61 -12.38 20.52 4.69
C GLU A 61 -12.26 21.53 3.56
N ARG A 62 -11.05 21.65 2.97
CA ARG A 62 -10.76 22.60 1.88
C ARG A 62 -11.66 22.41 0.67
N PHE A 63 -12.04 21.18 0.37
CA PHE A 63 -12.90 20.85 -0.78
C PHE A 63 -14.32 20.41 -0.39
N GLY A 64 -14.68 20.47 0.90
CA GLY A 64 -16.02 20.09 1.38
C GLY A 64 -16.40 18.64 1.06
N ILE A 65 -15.45 17.71 1.15
CA ILE A 65 -15.64 16.31 0.76
C ILE A 65 -16.45 15.58 1.83
N SER A 66 -17.67 15.16 1.49
CA SER A 66 -18.56 14.41 2.38
C SER A 66 -18.55 12.90 2.14
N LYS A 67 -18.12 12.47 0.95
CA LYS A 67 -18.05 11.06 0.55
C LYS A 67 -16.84 10.84 -0.33
N VAL A 68 -16.13 9.75 -0.10
CA VAL A 68 -14.98 9.31 -0.89
C VAL A 68 -15.32 7.98 -1.53
N PHE A 69 -14.99 7.85 -2.82
CA PHE A 69 -15.09 6.61 -3.57
C PHE A 69 -13.69 6.25 -4.07
N GLY A 70 -13.34 4.99 -3.96
CA GLY A 70 -12.08 4.44 -4.46
C GLY A 70 -12.31 3.06 -5.06
N MET A 71 -11.41 2.65 -5.96
CA MET A 71 -11.40 1.31 -6.52
C MET A 71 -9.97 0.86 -6.71
N HIS A 72 -9.77 -0.45 -6.65
CA HIS A 72 -8.51 -1.11 -6.94
C HIS A 72 -8.77 -2.23 -7.94
N ASN A 73 -7.85 -2.45 -8.88
CA ASN A 73 -7.92 -3.64 -9.73
C ASN A 73 -7.62 -4.89 -8.89
N MET A 74 -8.28 -6.00 -9.18
CA MET A 74 -8.08 -7.24 -8.43
C MET A 74 -7.69 -8.36 -9.39
N PRO A 75 -6.42 -8.80 -9.41
CA PRO A 75 -6.04 -9.99 -10.16
C PRO A 75 -6.91 -11.19 -9.75
N GLY A 76 -7.44 -11.90 -10.75
CA GLY A 76 -8.35 -13.03 -10.54
C GLY A 76 -9.84 -12.70 -10.55
N LEU A 77 -10.23 -11.42 -10.47
CA LEU A 77 -11.62 -11.01 -10.72
C LEU A 77 -11.85 -10.87 -12.24
N PRO A 78 -12.93 -11.43 -12.81
CA PRO A 78 -13.20 -11.29 -14.24
C PRO A 78 -13.39 -9.83 -14.67
N VAL A 79 -12.91 -9.49 -15.87
CA VAL A 79 -13.04 -8.15 -16.43
C VAL A 79 -14.51 -7.75 -16.52
N GLY A 80 -14.81 -6.50 -16.16
CA GLY A 80 -16.17 -5.95 -16.15
C GLY A 80 -16.99 -6.30 -14.90
N GLN A 81 -16.41 -7.04 -13.95
CA GLN A 81 -17.04 -7.32 -12.66
C GLN A 81 -16.46 -6.43 -11.55
N PHE A 82 -17.30 -6.11 -10.58
CA PHE A 82 -16.94 -5.36 -9.38
C PHE A 82 -17.32 -6.18 -8.15
N ALA A 83 -16.41 -6.25 -7.18
CA ALA A 83 -16.65 -6.84 -5.88
C ALA A 83 -16.69 -5.73 -4.82
N ILE A 84 -17.74 -5.70 -4.00
CA ILE A 84 -17.92 -4.74 -2.92
C ILE A 84 -18.42 -5.46 -1.66
N LYS A 85 -18.12 -4.90 -0.49
CA LYS A 85 -18.57 -5.43 0.80
C LYS A 85 -18.91 -4.27 1.75
N PRO A 86 -20.08 -4.27 2.41
CA PRO A 86 -20.35 -3.32 3.49
C PRO A 86 -19.53 -3.66 4.74
N GLY A 87 -19.06 -2.62 5.44
CA GLY A 87 -18.21 -2.78 6.63
C GLY A 87 -16.75 -3.06 6.28
N PRO A 88 -15.97 -3.67 7.20
CA PRO A 88 -14.54 -3.91 6.99
C PRO A 88 -14.26 -4.79 5.77
N ILE A 89 -13.43 -4.30 4.85
CA ILE A 89 -13.08 -4.98 3.59
C ILE A 89 -11.59 -5.39 3.52
N MET A 90 -10.70 -4.73 4.25
CA MET A 90 -9.26 -5.03 4.31
C MET A 90 -8.80 -5.25 5.76
N ALA A 91 -7.68 -5.95 5.92
CA ALA A 91 -7.01 -6.12 7.22
C ALA A 91 -6.22 -4.86 7.60
N ALA A 92 -6.07 -4.63 8.91
CA ALA A 92 -5.09 -3.66 9.40
C ALA A 92 -3.68 -4.22 9.25
N THR A 93 -2.71 -3.36 8.98
CA THR A 93 -1.30 -3.72 8.83
C THR A 93 -0.44 -2.93 9.82
N ALA A 94 0.68 -3.51 10.23
CA ALA A 94 1.71 -2.86 11.02
C ALA A 94 3.08 -3.38 10.56
N GLU A 95 4.08 -2.52 10.58
CA GLU A 95 5.46 -2.86 10.25
C GLU A 95 6.34 -2.67 11.48
N PHE A 96 7.28 -3.59 11.67
CA PHE A 96 8.27 -3.51 12.74
C PHE A 96 9.62 -4.05 12.26
N THR A 97 10.69 -3.57 12.88
CA THR A 97 12.06 -4.02 12.60
C THR A 97 12.65 -4.67 13.83
N ILE A 98 13.18 -5.89 13.69
CA ILE A 98 13.96 -6.56 14.73
C ILE A 98 15.43 -6.55 14.32
N THR A 99 16.27 -5.93 15.14
CA THR A 99 17.73 -5.98 14.96
C THR A 99 18.35 -7.02 15.88
N VAL A 100 18.86 -8.11 15.32
CA VAL A 100 19.58 -9.15 16.07
C VAL A 100 21.08 -8.85 16.07
N LYS A 101 21.64 -8.59 17.25
CA LYS A 101 23.08 -8.32 17.42
C LYS A 101 23.78 -9.55 18.00
N GLY A 102 24.69 -10.13 17.21
CA GLY A 102 25.54 -11.23 17.63
C GLY A 102 26.96 -10.78 18.02
N LYS A 103 27.89 -11.73 18.03
CA LYS A 103 29.33 -11.52 18.25
C LYS A 103 30.09 -12.29 17.18
N GLY A 104 30.83 -11.57 16.34
CA GLY A 104 31.65 -12.18 15.28
C GLY A 104 32.88 -12.92 15.81
N GLY A 105 33.49 -13.72 14.93
CA GLY A 105 34.75 -14.44 15.19
C GLY A 105 35.09 -15.39 14.05
N HIS A 106 36.10 -16.24 14.25
CA HIS A 106 36.51 -17.19 13.23
C HIS A 106 35.45 -18.30 13.05
N ALA A 107 35.03 -18.57 11.81
CA ALA A 107 33.98 -19.54 11.51
C ALA A 107 34.26 -20.98 12.01
N ALA A 108 35.54 -21.38 12.12
CA ALA A 108 35.95 -22.68 12.65
C ALA A 108 35.98 -22.73 14.20
N MET A 109 35.72 -21.62 14.89
CA MET A 109 35.69 -21.49 16.34
C MET A 109 34.34 -20.94 16.84
N PRO A 110 33.21 -21.62 16.55
CA PRO A 110 31.87 -21.09 16.84
C PRO A 110 31.59 -20.90 18.33
N HIS A 111 32.29 -21.62 19.21
CA HIS A 111 32.18 -21.44 20.67
C HIS A 111 32.65 -20.06 21.16
N GLY A 112 33.42 -19.32 20.34
CA GLY A 112 33.83 -17.94 20.63
C GLY A 112 32.85 -16.87 20.11
N THR A 113 31.84 -17.27 19.35
CA THR A 113 30.90 -16.38 18.63
C THR A 113 29.49 -16.45 19.20
N ILE A 114 28.66 -15.49 18.79
CA ILE A 114 27.19 -15.52 18.94
C ILE A 114 26.66 -15.28 17.54
N ASP A 115 26.21 -16.34 16.87
CA ASP A 115 25.83 -16.28 15.47
C ASP A 115 24.41 -15.68 15.30
N PRO A 116 24.28 -14.45 14.77
CA PRO A 116 22.97 -13.84 14.55
C PRO A 116 22.15 -14.54 13.47
N ILE A 117 22.77 -15.29 12.54
CA ILE A 117 22.07 -16.04 11.49
C ILE A 117 21.29 -17.19 12.12
N VAL A 118 21.92 -17.95 13.03
CA VAL A 118 21.26 -19.04 13.76
C VAL A 118 20.10 -18.51 14.59
N ILE A 119 20.32 -17.42 15.35
CA ILE A 119 19.28 -16.78 16.17
C ILE A 119 18.10 -16.33 15.29
N THR A 120 18.39 -15.63 14.19
CA THR A 120 17.34 -15.13 13.28
C THR A 120 16.57 -16.27 12.62
N SER A 121 17.25 -17.38 12.26
CA SER A 121 16.59 -18.55 11.69
C SER A 121 15.59 -19.19 12.66
N GLN A 122 15.92 -19.24 13.94
CA GLN A 122 14.99 -19.72 14.98
C GLN A 122 13.85 -18.72 15.21
N LEU A 123 14.15 -17.42 15.21
CA LEU A 123 13.15 -16.36 15.37
C LEU A 123 12.09 -16.42 14.26
N VAL A 124 12.48 -16.64 13.00
CA VAL A 124 11.54 -16.77 11.88
C VAL A 124 10.54 -17.89 12.12
N GLY A 125 11.00 -19.05 12.61
CA GLY A 125 10.12 -20.18 12.97
C GLY A 125 9.18 -19.85 14.12
N ALA A 126 9.70 -19.21 15.18
CA ALA A 126 8.89 -18.79 16.33
C ALA A 126 7.81 -17.76 15.94
N LEU A 127 8.13 -16.80 15.06
CA LEU A 127 7.17 -15.80 14.59
C LEU A 127 5.96 -16.41 13.87
N GLN A 128 6.11 -17.58 13.23
CA GLN A 128 4.97 -18.26 12.60
C GLN A 128 3.90 -18.67 13.63
N THR A 129 4.30 -18.94 14.87
CA THR A 129 3.38 -19.41 15.93
C THR A 129 2.47 -18.32 16.51
N ILE A 130 2.68 -17.05 16.15
CA ILE A 130 1.88 -15.93 16.68
C ILE A 130 0.43 -15.96 16.16
N ALA A 131 0.25 -16.41 14.92
CA ALA A 131 -1.06 -16.45 14.25
C ALA A 131 -1.50 -17.87 13.85
N SER A 132 -0.72 -18.90 14.22
CA SER A 132 -0.97 -20.31 13.86
C SER A 132 -1.70 -21.08 14.96
#